data_AF-A0A5J6MX18-F1
#
_entry.id   AF-A0A5J6MX18-F1
#
_cell.length_a   1.000
_cell.length_b   1.000
_cell.length_c   1.000
_cell.angle_alpha   90.00
_cell.angle_beta   90.00
_cell.angle_gamma   90.00
#
_symmetry.space_group_name_H-M   'P 1'
#
loop_
_entity.id
_entity.type
_entity.pdbx_description
1 polymer ?
#
loop_
_entity_poly.entity_id
_entity_poly.type
_entity_poly.pdbx_seq_one_letter_code
_entity_poly.pdbx_strand_id
1 'polypeptide(L)'
;MGSPGSAHAGTPDRKWLDLLKQQQFDKLENELQRLQADYDGGGCQECEANAPYFLFATSDPLVGQRLQEWVAQHPNSVPARFARGRYLNHVAWIARGSGTVSETSNEQFAEMRRLQTAAIEDLLWVVEHEPKTPLAYADLIYIATAQSGEIAAAQIYDRALQSNPDSPAIYRARVWSLSPWWQSILSWGDAEARQQAYILDLQQKYGGKPGFGWLDGYADYMKAEADWRNGDWEAAIAAYGRALAVREHATYLLARADAYADIEAYDKADADRKRALTIAPNDTDALYENGKLDAWRCRSASAADICKAAEAELDAVVAADPLEPKYLLQRALHLAAMGRTDEARRDMEDAQVYGKNAAWVQGMSASILSSFDKPAAKLAYQRAITLAPDDLSRVEKYLRFLADTADCGFLPLQITYRKICSQTDQCRLIGELDGMVESFQQNRRQNCAAQNWTQPAASMALPE
;
A
#
# COMPACT_ATOMS: atom_id res chain seq x y z
N MET A 1 -5.05 0.93 -3.39
CA MET A 1 -5.62 -0.41 -3.10
C MET A 1 -5.71 -0.52 -1.59
N GLY A 2 -6.89 -0.23 -1.02
CA GLY A 2 -7.09 -0.36 0.42
C GLY A 2 -6.91 -1.81 0.83
N SER A 3 -6.15 -2.05 1.91
CA SER A 3 -6.07 -3.37 2.52
C SER A 3 -7.48 -3.89 2.80
N PRO A 4 -7.78 -5.17 2.55
CA PRO A 4 -9.05 -5.78 2.94
C PRO A 4 -9.09 -5.89 4.47
N GLY A 5 -9.43 -4.79 5.15
CA GLY A 5 -9.36 -4.73 6.61
C GLY A 5 -9.51 -3.34 7.22
N SER A 6 -10.53 -2.56 6.85
CA SER A 6 -10.97 -1.48 7.74
C SER A 6 -12.49 -1.44 7.87
N ALA A 7 -12.97 -2.30 8.75
CA ALA A 7 -14.19 -2.03 9.47
C ALA A 7 -13.93 -2.46 10.90
N HIS A 8 -13.65 -1.51 11.80
CA HIS A 8 -14.11 -1.43 13.19
C HIS A 8 -13.77 -0.04 13.74
N ALA A 9 -14.82 0.75 14.00
CA ALA A 9 -14.74 2.03 14.68
C ALA A 9 -14.56 1.79 16.18
N GLY A 10 -13.32 1.88 16.64
CA GLY A 10 -12.90 1.75 18.03
C GLY A 10 -11.42 1.45 18.08
N THR A 11 -10.67 1.96 19.07
CA THR A 11 -9.28 1.52 19.26
C THR A 11 -9.32 0.01 19.47
N PRO A 12 -8.73 -0.80 18.59
CA PRO A 12 -8.84 -2.25 18.71
C PRO A 12 -8.29 -2.69 20.07
N ASP A 13 -8.97 -3.61 20.73
CA ASP A 13 -8.45 -4.26 21.92
C ASP A 13 -7.10 -4.92 21.58
N ARG A 14 -5.99 -4.29 22.00
CA ARG A 14 -4.62 -4.74 21.69
C ARG A 14 -4.17 -5.88 22.61
N LYS A 15 -5.04 -6.40 23.49
CA LYS A 15 -4.68 -7.45 24.46
C LYS A 15 -4.00 -8.66 23.81
N TRP A 16 -4.42 -9.07 22.61
CA TRP A 16 -3.85 -10.23 21.94
C TRP A 16 -2.43 -9.98 21.44
N LEU A 17 -2.15 -8.78 20.94
CA LEU A 17 -0.80 -8.34 20.61
C LEU A 17 0.06 -8.23 21.88
N ASP A 18 -0.50 -7.76 22.98
CA ASP A 18 0.22 -7.65 24.25
C ASP A 18 0.59 -9.03 24.81
N LEU A 19 -0.33 -10.00 24.80
CA LEU A 19 -0.06 -11.39 25.18
C LEU A 19 1.03 -12.00 24.30
N LEU A 20 0.97 -11.79 22.98
CA LEU A 20 1.98 -12.26 22.04
C LEU A 20 3.36 -11.63 22.34
N LYS A 21 3.43 -10.30 22.47
CA LYS A 21 4.69 -9.57 22.72
C LYS A 21 5.35 -9.95 24.04
N GLN A 22 4.52 -10.22 25.05
CA GLN A 22 4.95 -10.68 26.38
C GLN A 22 5.22 -12.19 26.45
N GLN A 23 5.16 -12.91 25.32
CA GLN A 23 5.38 -14.37 25.23
C GLN A 23 4.43 -15.18 26.12
N GLN A 24 3.22 -14.67 26.41
CA GLN A 24 2.20 -15.40 27.15
C GLN A 24 1.41 -16.32 26.22
N PHE A 25 2.12 -17.20 25.50
CA PHE A 25 1.57 -18.01 24.41
C PHE A 25 0.44 -18.93 24.87
N ASP A 26 0.57 -19.60 26.02
CA ASP A 26 -0.51 -20.45 26.55
C ASP A 26 -1.80 -19.68 26.82
N LYS A 27 -1.71 -18.44 27.32
CA LYS A 27 -2.90 -17.61 27.56
C LYS A 27 -3.50 -17.12 26.26
N LEU A 28 -2.67 -16.73 25.30
CA LEU A 28 -3.11 -16.33 23.97
C LEU A 28 -3.83 -17.48 23.25
N GLU A 29 -3.23 -18.68 23.27
CA GLU A 29 -3.78 -19.92 22.73
C GLU A 29 -5.18 -20.18 23.29
N ASN A 30 -5.32 -20.21 24.61
CA ASN A 30 -6.60 -20.48 25.27
C ASN A 30 -7.68 -19.45 24.90
N GLU A 31 -7.33 -18.17 24.81
CA GLU A 31 -8.30 -17.12 24.44
C GLU A 31 -8.73 -17.24 22.98
N LEU A 32 -7.81 -17.49 22.06
CA LEU A 32 -8.14 -17.63 20.63
C LEU A 32 -8.94 -18.90 20.34
N GLN A 33 -8.59 -20.01 20.98
CA GLN A 33 -9.37 -21.25 20.90
C GLN A 33 -10.77 -21.07 21.49
N ARG A 34 -10.92 -20.31 22.59
CA ARG A 34 -12.22 -19.98 23.16
C ARG A 34 -13.08 -19.19 22.18
N LEU A 35 -12.51 -18.16 21.52
CA LEU A 35 -13.22 -17.36 20.51
C LEU A 35 -13.65 -18.23 19.32
N GLN A 36 -12.78 -19.11 18.84
CA GLN A 36 -13.09 -20.03 17.76
C GLN A 36 -14.19 -21.03 18.16
N ALA A 37 -14.11 -21.62 19.35
CA ALA A 37 -15.12 -22.56 19.82
C ALA A 37 -16.50 -21.90 20.00
N ASP A 38 -16.53 -20.64 20.43
CA ASP A 38 -17.75 -19.85 20.52
C ASP A 38 -18.37 -19.59 19.13
N TYR A 39 -17.53 -19.23 18.15
CA TYR A 39 -17.96 -19.11 16.75
C TYR A 39 -18.48 -20.43 16.17
N ASP A 40 -17.76 -21.53 16.38
CA ASP A 40 -18.14 -22.87 15.89
C ASP A 40 -19.48 -23.34 16.48
N GLY A 41 -19.77 -22.93 17.72
CA GLY A 41 -21.03 -23.17 18.42
C GLY A 41 -22.16 -22.19 18.07
N GLY A 42 -21.89 -21.18 17.24
CA GLY A 42 -22.84 -20.13 16.85
C GLY A 42 -23.10 -19.07 17.93
N GLY A 43 -22.23 -18.97 18.93
CA GLY A 43 -22.34 -18.05 20.06
C GLY A 43 -21.88 -16.62 19.76
N CYS A 44 -21.02 -16.42 18.76
CA CYS A 44 -20.56 -15.11 18.32
C CYS A 44 -20.59 -14.94 16.79
N GLN A 45 -20.45 -13.70 16.32
CA GLN A 45 -20.35 -13.40 14.90
C GLN A 45 -18.93 -13.68 14.39
N GLU A 46 -18.80 -14.01 13.10
CA GLU A 46 -17.49 -14.20 12.43
C GLU A 46 -16.50 -13.05 12.69
N CYS A 47 -16.98 -11.81 12.83
CA CYS A 47 -16.12 -10.66 13.10
C CYS A 47 -15.41 -10.74 14.46
N GLU A 48 -16.03 -11.32 15.49
CA GLU A 48 -15.45 -11.41 16.84
C GLU A 48 -14.31 -12.43 16.89
N ALA A 49 -14.48 -13.59 16.26
CA ALA A 49 -13.43 -14.59 16.13
C ALA A 49 -12.25 -14.10 15.27
N ASN A 50 -12.54 -13.26 14.27
CA ASN A 50 -11.54 -12.71 13.36
C ASN A 50 -10.80 -11.48 13.92
N ALA A 51 -11.37 -10.77 14.89
CA ALA A 51 -10.81 -9.53 15.43
C ALA A 51 -9.31 -9.60 15.83
N PRO A 52 -8.83 -10.64 16.54
CA PRO A 52 -7.41 -10.78 16.87
C PRO A 52 -6.53 -10.90 15.63
N TYR A 53 -7.02 -11.63 14.62
CA TYR A 53 -6.27 -11.97 13.41
C TYR A 53 -6.08 -10.79 12.46
N PHE A 54 -6.96 -9.78 12.52
CA PHE A 54 -6.70 -8.51 11.84
C PHE A 54 -5.50 -7.77 12.43
N LEU A 55 -5.22 -7.91 13.73
CA LEU A 55 -4.09 -7.25 14.38
C LEU A 55 -2.74 -7.90 14.08
N PHE A 56 -2.72 -9.19 13.72
CA PHE A 56 -1.50 -9.88 13.33
C PHE A 56 -1.06 -9.56 11.89
N ALA A 57 -1.93 -8.94 11.08
CA ALA A 57 -1.58 -8.35 9.80
C ALA A 57 -0.89 -6.98 10.03
N THR A 58 0.37 -7.05 10.44
CA THR A 58 1.23 -5.89 10.75
C THR A 58 2.64 -6.15 10.28
N SER A 59 3.43 -5.10 10.09
CA SER A 59 4.85 -5.17 9.77
C SER A 59 5.75 -4.96 11.00
N ASP A 60 5.20 -4.99 12.22
CA ASP A 60 5.97 -4.92 13.46
C ASP A 60 6.95 -6.12 13.56
N PRO A 61 8.28 -5.89 13.55
CA PRO A 61 9.27 -6.96 13.53
C PRO A 61 9.25 -7.80 14.82
N LEU A 62 8.87 -7.21 15.96
CA LEU A 62 8.73 -7.95 17.21
C LEU A 62 7.55 -8.92 17.14
N VAL A 63 6.44 -8.51 16.50
CA VAL A 63 5.30 -9.41 16.25
C VAL A 63 5.75 -10.58 15.38
N GLY A 64 6.45 -10.32 14.28
CA GLY A 64 7.01 -11.37 13.42
C GLY A 64 7.90 -12.36 14.18
N GLN A 65 8.81 -11.87 15.02
CA GLN A 65 9.66 -12.70 15.87
C GLN A 65 8.83 -13.57 16.83
N ARG A 66 7.85 -12.97 17.53
CA ARG A 66 7.05 -13.67 18.54
C ARG A 66 6.12 -14.71 17.92
N LEU A 67 5.61 -14.48 16.72
CA LEU A 67 4.84 -15.47 15.96
C LEU A 67 5.68 -16.69 15.59
N GLN A 68 6.96 -16.49 15.21
CA GLN A 68 7.87 -17.60 14.94
C GLN A 68 8.15 -18.41 16.20
N GLU A 69 8.42 -17.75 17.32
CA GLU A 69 8.63 -18.40 18.62
C GLU A 69 7.39 -19.18 19.09
N TRP A 70 6.19 -18.61 18.90
CA TRP A 70 4.93 -19.26 19.25
C TRP A 70 4.71 -20.54 18.45
N VAL A 71 4.87 -20.52 17.12
CA VAL A 71 4.76 -21.72 16.28
C VAL A 71 5.84 -22.75 16.62
N ALA A 72 7.06 -22.32 17.00
CA ALA A 72 8.12 -23.24 17.40
C ALA A 72 7.80 -23.98 18.71
N GLN A 73 7.19 -23.29 19.68
CA GLN A 73 6.77 -23.88 20.95
C GLN A 73 5.48 -24.71 20.83
N HIS A 74 4.59 -24.33 19.93
CA HIS A 74 3.30 -24.98 19.69
C HIS A 74 3.14 -25.37 18.21
N PRO A 75 3.89 -26.36 17.71
CA PRO A 75 3.94 -26.69 16.27
C PRO A 75 2.61 -27.19 15.67
N ASN A 76 1.67 -27.60 16.52
CA ASN A 76 0.33 -28.06 16.14
C ASN A 76 -0.78 -27.06 16.51
N SER A 77 -0.42 -25.82 16.86
CA SER A 77 -1.40 -24.77 17.16
C SER A 77 -1.96 -24.17 15.86
N VAL A 78 -3.26 -24.35 15.64
CA VAL A 78 -4.04 -23.66 14.61
C VAL A 78 -3.96 -22.14 14.76
N PRO A 79 -4.24 -21.53 15.92
CA PRO A 79 -4.20 -20.07 16.05
C PRO A 79 -2.79 -19.50 15.82
N ALA A 80 -1.72 -20.19 16.23
CA ALA A 80 -0.35 -19.75 16.00
C ALA A 80 0.00 -19.71 14.51
N ARG A 81 -0.29 -20.80 13.79
CA ARG A 81 -0.05 -20.89 12.34
C ARG A 81 -0.91 -19.89 11.59
N PHE A 82 -2.17 -19.73 11.97
CA PHE A 82 -3.05 -18.76 11.32
C PHE A 82 -2.53 -17.32 11.48
N ALA A 83 -2.17 -16.94 12.71
CA ALA A 83 -1.59 -15.62 13.00
C ALA A 83 -0.30 -15.37 12.20
N ARG A 84 0.60 -16.37 12.13
CA ARG A 84 1.84 -16.28 11.34
C ARG A 84 1.58 -16.19 9.85
N GLY A 85 0.65 -16.98 9.32
CA GLY A 85 0.24 -16.94 7.91
C GLY A 85 -0.28 -15.56 7.51
N ARG A 86 -1.09 -14.92 8.36
CA ARG A 86 -1.58 -13.55 8.13
C ARG A 86 -0.48 -12.51 8.18
N TYR A 87 0.41 -12.56 9.18
CA TYR A 87 1.58 -11.69 9.25
C TYR A 87 2.41 -11.78 7.96
N LEU A 88 2.74 -13.01 7.53
CA LEU A 88 3.54 -13.27 6.34
C LEU A 88 2.87 -12.75 5.06
N ASN A 89 1.56 -12.96 4.91
CA ASN A 89 0.81 -12.43 3.77
C ASN A 89 0.79 -10.89 3.77
N HIS A 90 0.59 -10.26 4.93
CA HIS A 90 0.61 -8.80 5.06
C HIS A 90 1.94 -8.20 4.62
N VAL A 91 3.05 -8.68 5.18
CA VAL A 91 4.39 -8.17 4.81
C VAL A 91 4.77 -8.52 3.36
N ALA A 92 4.20 -9.57 2.78
CA ALA A 92 4.37 -9.87 1.36
C ALA A 92 3.74 -8.80 0.45
N TRP A 93 2.54 -8.32 0.80
CA TRP A 93 1.88 -7.25 0.07
C TRP A 93 2.61 -5.91 0.22
N ILE A 94 3.16 -5.63 1.40
CA ILE A 94 4.03 -4.45 1.61
C ILE A 94 5.29 -4.56 0.72
N ALA A 95 5.96 -5.71 0.73
CA ALA A 95 7.16 -5.94 -0.08
C ALA A 95 6.89 -5.81 -1.60
N ARG A 96 5.71 -6.22 -2.05
CA ARG A 96 5.25 -6.00 -3.43
C ARG A 96 4.97 -4.52 -3.69
N GLY A 97 4.31 -3.84 -2.75
CA GLY A 97 3.78 -2.50 -2.93
C GLY A 97 2.51 -2.46 -3.79
N SER A 98 1.94 -1.26 -3.95
CA SER A 98 0.65 -1.04 -4.62
C SER A 98 0.73 -0.76 -6.12
N GLY A 99 1.92 -0.88 -6.72
CA GLY A 99 2.15 -0.62 -8.15
C GLY A 99 1.45 -1.65 -9.04
N THR A 100 1.17 -1.25 -10.28
CA THR A 100 0.73 -2.15 -11.34
C THR A 100 1.83 -3.16 -11.71
N VAL A 101 1.50 -4.16 -12.53
CA VAL A 101 2.49 -5.15 -12.98
C VAL A 101 3.68 -4.50 -13.69
N SER A 102 3.46 -3.46 -14.50
CA SER A 102 4.51 -2.71 -15.18
C SER A 102 5.38 -1.86 -14.25
N GLU A 103 4.90 -1.54 -13.06
CA GLU A 103 5.62 -0.71 -12.07
C GLU A 103 6.28 -1.55 -10.97
N THR A 104 6.06 -2.86 -10.96
CA THR A 104 6.54 -3.78 -9.91
C THR A 104 7.74 -4.57 -10.42
N SER A 105 8.89 -4.46 -9.74
CA SER A 105 10.12 -5.15 -10.15
C SER A 105 10.06 -6.67 -9.92
N ASN A 106 10.89 -7.41 -10.65
CA ASN A 106 11.00 -8.87 -10.49
C ASN A 106 11.40 -9.26 -9.06
N GLU A 107 12.23 -8.45 -8.42
CA GLU A 107 12.68 -8.63 -7.05
C GLU A 107 11.55 -8.41 -6.03
N GLN A 108 10.66 -7.42 -6.27
CA GLN A 108 9.45 -7.24 -5.46
C GLN A 108 8.52 -8.46 -5.60
N PHE A 109 8.30 -8.94 -6.82
CA PHE A 109 7.52 -10.15 -7.06
C PHE A 109 8.15 -11.41 -6.44
N ALA A 110 9.47 -11.54 -6.49
CA ALA A 110 10.20 -12.66 -5.90
C ALA A 110 10.05 -12.68 -4.36
N GLU A 111 10.18 -11.52 -3.72
CA GLU A 111 10.02 -11.42 -2.27
C GLU A 111 8.57 -11.65 -1.82
N MET A 112 7.60 -11.09 -2.55
CA MET A 112 6.17 -11.37 -2.33
C MET A 112 5.90 -12.88 -2.39
N ARG A 113 6.37 -13.56 -3.44
CA ARG A 113 6.20 -15.02 -3.59
C ARG A 113 6.86 -15.78 -2.46
N ARG A 114 8.10 -15.43 -2.08
CA ARG A 114 8.82 -16.10 -0.98
C ARG A 114 8.04 -16.04 0.33
N LEU A 115 7.52 -14.88 0.69
CA LEU A 115 6.74 -14.66 1.90
C LEU A 115 5.37 -15.35 1.83
N GLN A 116 4.68 -15.26 0.70
CA GLN A 116 3.38 -15.89 0.50
C GLN A 116 3.46 -17.41 0.40
N THR A 117 4.55 -18.01 -0.08
CA THR A 117 4.73 -19.47 -0.02
C THR A 117 4.69 -19.95 1.43
N ALA A 118 5.43 -19.29 2.33
CA ALA A 118 5.39 -19.61 3.75
C ALA A 118 4.02 -19.33 4.39
N ALA A 119 3.33 -18.26 3.96
CA ALA A 119 1.96 -17.99 4.39
C ALA A 119 0.98 -19.09 3.94
N ILE A 120 1.05 -19.52 2.68
CA ILE A 120 0.20 -20.56 2.10
C ILE A 120 0.40 -21.89 2.83
N GLU A 121 1.63 -22.25 3.17
CA GLU A 121 1.92 -23.46 3.96
C GLU A 121 1.16 -23.47 5.29
N ASP A 122 1.20 -22.36 6.04
CA ASP A 122 0.47 -22.24 7.29
C ASP A 122 -1.05 -22.20 7.08
N LEU A 123 -1.53 -21.42 6.11
CA LEU A 123 -2.97 -21.23 5.87
C LEU A 123 -3.64 -22.50 5.34
N LEU A 124 -2.97 -23.26 4.47
CA LEU A 124 -3.48 -24.57 3.99
C LEU A 124 -3.55 -25.57 5.13
N TRP A 125 -2.54 -25.58 6.02
CA TRP A 125 -2.56 -26.44 7.20
C TRP A 125 -3.72 -26.07 8.13
N VAL A 126 -3.96 -24.78 8.36
CA VAL A 126 -5.08 -24.28 9.18
C VAL A 126 -6.42 -24.79 8.64
N VAL A 127 -6.72 -24.59 7.36
CA VAL A 127 -8.01 -24.99 6.80
C VAL A 127 -8.19 -26.51 6.65
N GLU A 128 -7.11 -27.29 6.76
CA GLU A 128 -7.17 -28.75 6.83
C GLU A 128 -7.54 -29.25 8.24
N HIS A 129 -7.05 -28.59 9.28
CA HIS A 129 -7.24 -29.00 10.67
C HIS A 129 -8.48 -28.33 11.31
N GLU A 130 -8.80 -27.12 10.88
CA GLU A 130 -9.93 -26.33 11.34
C GLU A 130 -10.65 -25.72 10.13
N PRO A 131 -11.49 -26.50 9.43
CA PRO A 131 -12.13 -26.05 8.19
C PRO A 131 -13.15 -24.92 8.40
N LYS A 132 -13.54 -24.61 9.64
CA LYS A 132 -14.41 -23.49 10.02
C LYS A 132 -13.64 -22.20 10.36
N THR A 133 -12.53 -21.94 9.65
CA THR A 133 -11.75 -20.70 9.78
C THR A 133 -11.91 -19.87 8.50
N PRO A 134 -13.02 -19.12 8.33
CA PRO A 134 -13.36 -18.46 7.06
C PRO A 134 -12.33 -17.43 6.60
N LEU A 135 -11.70 -16.73 7.54
CA LEU A 135 -10.71 -15.70 7.23
C LEU A 135 -9.41 -16.30 6.65
N ALA A 136 -9.03 -17.52 7.04
CA ALA A 136 -7.90 -18.23 6.43
C ALA A 136 -8.17 -18.58 4.96
N TYR A 137 -9.41 -18.98 4.63
CA TYR A 137 -9.83 -19.15 3.23
C TYR A 137 -9.84 -17.83 2.47
N ALA A 138 -10.30 -16.74 3.08
CA ALA A 138 -10.26 -15.42 2.45
C ALA A 138 -8.83 -15.01 2.08
N ASP A 139 -7.86 -15.21 2.97
CA ASP A 139 -6.43 -14.96 2.69
C ASP A 139 -5.91 -15.82 1.52
N LEU A 140 -6.26 -17.11 1.50
CA LEU A 140 -5.89 -18.01 0.41
C LEU A 140 -6.50 -17.55 -0.94
N ILE A 141 -7.74 -17.06 -0.95
CA ILE A 141 -8.39 -16.48 -2.16
C ILE A 141 -7.65 -15.23 -2.63
N TYR A 142 -7.29 -14.32 -1.71
CA TYR A 142 -6.51 -13.11 -2.04
C TYR A 142 -5.16 -13.47 -2.66
N ILE A 143 -4.43 -14.40 -2.04
CA ILE A 143 -3.12 -14.86 -2.53
C ILE A 143 -3.26 -15.54 -3.91
N ALA A 144 -4.21 -16.48 -4.04
CA ALA A 144 -4.41 -17.22 -5.28
C ALA A 144 -4.82 -16.32 -6.44
N THR A 145 -5.65 -15.31 -6.20
CA THR A 145 -5.99 -14.34 -7.26
C THR A 145 -4.75 -13.61 -7.76
N ALA A 146 -3.90 -13.15 -6.85
CA ALA A 146 -2.72 -12.35 -7.18
C ALA A 146 -1.61 -13.17 -7.87
N GLN A 147 -1.44 -14.44 -7.49
CA GLN A 147 -0.37 -15.29 -8.00
C GLN A 147 -0.79 -16.25 -9.12
N SER A 148 -2.04 -16.70 -9.11
CA SER A 148 -2.52 -17.83 -9.92
C SER A 148 -3.81 -17.52 -10.69
N GLY A 149 -4.37 -16.32 -10.53
CA GLY A 149 -5.54 -15.83 -11.23
C GLY A 149 -6.88 -16.32 -10.66
N GLU A 150 -7.96 -15.83 -11.27
CA GLU A 150 -9.33 -16.00 -10.77
C GLU A 150 -9.79 -17.47 -10.71
N ILE A 151 -9.32 -18.34 -11.61
CA ILE A 151 -9.71 -19.76 -11.64
C ILE A 151 -9.23 -20.50 -10.38
N ALA A 152 -7.97 -20.27 -9.98
CA ALA A 152 -7.43 -20.87 -8.76
C ALA A 152 -8.15 -20.32 -7.51
N ALA A 153 -8.43 -19.01 -7.51
CA ALA A 153 -9.21 -18.38 -6.45
C ALA A 153 -10.64 -18.96 -6.34
N ALA A 154 -11.28 -19.25 -7.47
CA ALA A 154 -12.62 -19.86 -7.52
C ALA A 154 -12.63 -21.27 -6.91
N GLN A 155 -11.62 -22.09 -7.18
CA GLN A 155 -11.52 -23.44 -6.58
C GLN A 155 -11.41 -23.41 -5.06
N ILE A 156 -10.64 -22.45 -4.52
CA ILE A 156 -10.51 -22.25 -3.07
C ILE A 156 -11.83 -21.75 -2.49
N TYR A 157 -12.49 -20.80 -3.16
CA TYR A 157 -13.80 -20.31 -2.78
C TYR A 157 -14.85 -21.43 -2.72
N ASP A 158 -14.92 -22.31 -3.72
CA ASP A 158 -15.85 -23.44 -3.74
C ASP A 158 -15.59 -24.42 -2.58
N ARG A 159 -14.33 -24.67 -2.24
CA ARG A 159 -13.95 -25.46 -1.07
C ARG A 159 -14.35 -24.76 0.24
N ALA A 160 -14.12 -23.45 0.33
CA ALA A 160 -14.40 -22.66 1.53
C ALA A 160 -15.89 -22.69 1.91
N LEU A 161 -16.78 -22.66 0.92
CA LEU A 161 -18.23 -22.71 1.14
C LEU A 161 -18.75 -24.05 1.65
N GLN A 162 -17.98 -25.14 1.54
CA GLN A 162 -18.40 -26.45 2.06
C GLN A 162 -18.48 -26.46 3.60
N SER A 163 -17.62 -25.68 4.25
CA SER A 163 -17.57 -25.54 5.71
C SER A 163 -18.02 -24.16 6.21
N ASN A 164 -18.06 -23.13 5.36
CA ASN A 164 -18.38 -21.75 5.73
C ASN A 164 -19.41 -21.09 4.77
N PRO A 165 -20.62 -21.64 4.62
CA PRO A 165 -21.59 -21.20 3.60
C PRO A 165 -22.18 -19.80 3.82
N ASP A 166 -22.03 -19.22 5.01
CA ASP A 166 -22.63 -17.92 5.38
C ASP A 166 -21.56 -16.86 5.71
N SER A 167 -20.31 -17.07 5.26
CA SER A 167 -19.17 -16.22 5.65
C SER A 167 -19.07 -14.90 4.87
N PRO A 168 -19.18 -13.74 5.53
CA PRO A 168 -18.95 -12.45 4.89
C PRO A 168 -17.51 -12.27 4.37
N ALA A 169 -16.47 -12.78 5.07
CA ALA A 169 -15.09 -12.62 4.63
C ALA A 169 -14.82 -13.36 3.31
N ILE A 170 -15.32 -14.60 3.18
CA ILE A 170 -15.15 -15.39 1.95
C ILE A 170 -15.86 -14.70 0.77
N TYR A 171 -17.08 -14.21 0.99
CA TYR A 171 -17.81 -13.48 -0.06
C TYR A 171 -17.12 -12.18 -0.46
N ARG A 172 -16.57 -11.42 0.49
CA ARG A 172 -15.79 -10.22 0.18
C ARG A 172 -14.53 -10.54 -0.63
N ALA A 173 -13.79 -11.59 -0.25
CA ALA A 173 -12.63 -12.06 -0.99
C ALA A 173 -13.01 -12.50 -2.41
N ARG A 174 -14.16 -13.17 -2.56
CA ARG A 174 -14.68 -13.55 -3.87
C ARG A 174 -15.01 -12.36 -4.74
N VAL A 175 -15.73 -11.36 -4.21
CA VAL A 175 -16.01 -10.14 -4.97
C VAL A 175 -14.72 -9.48 -5.43
N TRP A 176 -13.73 -9.34 -4.55
CA TRP A 176 -12.43 -8.78 -4.91
C TRP A 176 -11.75 -9.59 -6.03
N SER A 177 -11.78 -10.91 -5.97
CA SER A 177 -11.19 -11.78 -7.00
C SER A 177 -11.84 -11.64 -8.39
N LEU A 178 -13.09 -11.17 -8.43
CA LEU A 178 -13.84 -10.93 -9.66
C LEU A 178 -13.58 -9.55 -10.28
N SER A 179 -12.73 -8.72 -9.66
CA SER A 179 -12.49 -7.36 -10.16
C SER A 179 -11.89 -7.35 -11.57
N PRO A 180 -12.22 -6.36 -12.42
CA PRO A 180 -11.76 -6.32 -13.81
C PRO A 180 -10.24 -6.42 -13.98
N TRP A 181 -9.47 -5.76 -13.12
CA TRP A 181 -8.00 -5.75 -13.17
C TRP A 181 -7.33 -7.06 -12.70
N TRP A 182 -8.11 -8.04 -12.27
CA TRP A 182 -7.64 -9.41 -11.98
C TRP A 182 -8.05 -10.44 -13.03
N GLN A 183 -8.81 -10.03 -14.06
CA GLN A 183 -9.28 -10.94 -15.10
C GLN A 183 -8.28 -10.99 -16.26
N SER A 184 -7.93 -12.20 -16.68
CA SER A 184 -7.11 -12.46 -17.87
C SER A 184 -7.91 -12.94 -19.08
N ILE A 185 -9.17 -13.36 -18.87
CA ILE A 185 -10.02 -13.98 -19.91
C ILE A 185 -11.17 -13.04 -20.32
N LEU A 186 -11.83 -12.42 -19.35
CA LEU A 186 -12.97 -11.55 -19.61
C LEU A 186 -12.51 -10.17 -20.06
N SER A 187 -13.31 -9.54 -20.94
CA SER A 187 -13.15 -8.10 -21.20
C SER A 187 -13.43 -7.30 -19.93
N TRP A 188 -12.93 -6.06 -19.85
CA TRP A 188 -13.15 -5.21 -18.68
C TRP A 188 -14.64 -5.04 -18.36
N GLY A 189 -15.47 -4.76 -19.36
CA GLY A 189 -16.91 -4.58 -19.19
C GLY A 189 -17.63 -5.87 -18.77
N ASP A 190 -17.25 -7.03 -19.34
CA ASP A 190 -17.83 -8.31 -18.94
C ASP A 190 -17.45 -8.68 -17.50
N ALA A 191 -16.21 -8.37 -17.09
CA ALA A 191 -15.74 -8.58 -15.73
C ALA A 191 -16.48 -7.69 -14.73
N GLU A 192 -16.65 -6.41 -15.04
CA GLU A 192 -17.42 -5.45 -14.22
C GLU A 192 -18.87 -5.93 -14.07
N ALA A 193 -19.52 -6.28 -15.18
CA ALA A 193 -20.89 -6.78 -15.17
C ALA A 193 -21.04 -8.07 -14.34
N ARG A 194 -20.11 -9.02 -14.47
CA ARG A 194 -20.07 -10.26 -13.66
C ARG A 194 -19.91 -9.95 -12.18
N GLN A 195 -19.00 -9.06 -11.82
CA GLN A 195 -18.77 -8.68 -10.42
C GLN A 195 -20.01 -7.97 -9.84
N GLN A 196 -20.59 -7.02 -10.58
CA GLN A 196 -21.77 -6.29 -10.13
C GLN A 196 -22.97 -7.21 -9.94
N ALA A 197 -23.23 -8.12 -10.90
CA ALA A 197 -24.31 -9.10 -10.78
C ALA A 197 -24.14 -9.98 -9.53
N TYR A 198 -22.90 -10.40 -9.23
CA TYR A 198 -22.60 -11.18 -8.04
C TYR A 198 -22.81 -10.41 -6.74
N ILE A 199 -22.41 -9.13 -6.67
CA ILE A 199 -22.68 -8.29 -5.49
C ILE A 199 -24.19 -8.11 -5.27
N LEU A 200 -24.96 -7.93 -6.35
CA LEU A 200 -26.42 -7.78 -6.27
C LEU A 200 -27.11 -9.07 -5.79
N ASP A 201 -26.66 -10.25 -6.23
CA ASP A 201 -27.14 -11.54 -5.71
C ASP A 201 -26.85 -11.68 -4.21
N LEU A 202 -25.63 -11.32 -3.78
CA LEU A 202 -25.27 -11.31 -2.36
C LEU A 202 -26.14 -10.33 -1.57
N GLN A 203 -26.40 -9.13 -2.09
CA GLN A 203 -27.30 -8.15 -1.45
C GLN A 203 -28.72 -8.71 -1.31
N GLN A 204 -29.24 -9.38 -2.33
CA GLN A 204 -30.56 -10.00 -2.27
C GLN A 204 -30.63 -11.13 -1.23
N LYS A 205 -29.58 -11.96 -1.13
CA LYS A 205 -29.56 -13.15 -0.27
C LYS A 205 -29.17 -12.85 1.19
N TYR A 206 -28.30 -11.87 1.40
CA TYR A 206 -27.67 -11.58 2.69
C TYR A 206 -27.85 -10.15 3.18
N GLY A 207 -28.50 -9.26 2.42
CA GLY A 207 -28.78 -7.89 2.83
C GLY A 207 -29.44 -7.84 4.22
N GLY A 208 -28.89 -6.99 5.09
CA GLY A 208 -29.36 -6.82 6.48
C GLY A 208 -28.98 -7.96 7.44
N LYS A 209 -28.32 -9.04 6.99
CA LYS A 209 -27.81 -10.07 7.88
C LYS A 209 -26.53 -9.63 8.61
N PRO A 210 -26.26 -10.16 9.82
CA PRO A 210 -25.03 -9.88 10.56
C PRO A 210 -23.78 -10.09 9.69
N GLY A 211 -22.83 -9.16 9.77
CA GLY A 211 -21.58 -9.22 9.00
C GLY A 211 -21.66 -8.82 7.52
N PHE A 212 -22.85 -8.63 6.94
CA PHE A 212 -23.04 -8.29 5.52
C PHE A 212 -23.30 -6.80 5.23
N GLY A 213 -23.25 -5.93 6.23
CA GLY A 213 -23.42 -4.48 6.03
C GLY A 213 -22.37 -3.81 5.12
N TRP A 214 -21.30 -4.53 4.77
CA TRP A 214 -20.34 -4.06 3.76
C TRP A 214 -20.91 -4.05 2.34
N LEU A 215 -22.03 -4.75 2.07
CA LEU A 215 -22.68 -4.75 0.75
C LEU A 215 -23.41 -3.42 0.46
N ASP A 216 -23.77 -2.64 1.48
CA ASP A 216 -24.46 -1.36 1.33
C ASP A 216 -23.63 -0.39 0.48
N GLY A 217 -24.17 -0.02 -0.69
CA GLY A 217 -23.52 0.84 -1.67
C GLY A 217 -22.30 0.21 -2.37
N TYR A 218 -21.96 -1.06 -2.07
CA TYR A 218 -20.70 -1.66 -2.52
C TYR A 218 -20.65 -1.92 -4.03
N ALA A 219 -21.79 -2.22 -4.66
CA ALA A 219 -21.87 -2.37 -6.11
C ALA A 219 -21.50 -1.05 -6.83
N ASP A 220 -22.03 0.08 -6.36
CA ASP A 220 -21.68 1.40 -6.90
C ASP A 220 -20.23 1.77 -6.58
N TYR A 221 -19.71 1.41 -5.40
CA TYR A 221 -18.30 1.61 -5.06
C TYR A 221 -17.36 0.82 -5.99
N MET A 222 -17.64 -0.47 -6.23
CA MET A 222 -16.80 -1.28 -7.13
C MET A 222 -16.90 -0.81 -8.58
N LYS A 223 -18.08 -0.34 -9.02
CA LYS A 223 -18.22 0.35 -10.29
C LYS A 223 -17.35 1.61 -10.35
N ALA A 224 -17.38 2.44 -9.31
CA ALA A 224 -16.58 3.66 -9.25
C ALA A 224 -15.07 3.38 -9.31
N GLU A 225 -14.60 2.33 -8.63
CA GLU A 225 -13.20 1.87 -8.73
C GLU A 225 -12.84 1.44 -10.16
N ALA A 226 -13.76 0.76 -10.86
CA ALA A 226 -13.56 0.37 -12.25
C ALA A 226 -13.52 1.59 -13.19
N ASP A 227 -14.46 2.52 -13.06
CA ASP A 227 -14.53 3.76 -13.83
C ASP A 227 -13.26 4.62 -13.59
N TRP A 228 -12.82 4.76 -12.33
CA TRP A 228 -11.62 5.51 -11.94
C TRP A 228 -10.36 4.93 -12.59
N ARG A 229 -10.20 3.60 -12.57
CA ARG A 229 -9.06 2.91 -13.21
C ARG A 229 -9.04 3.01 -14.72
N ASN A 230 -10.21 3.17 -15.35
CA ASN A 230 -10.33 3.43 -16.78
C ASN A 230 -10.08 4.90 -17.14
N GLY A 231 -9.86 5.78 -16.15
CA GLY A 231 -9.67 7.21 -16.37
C GLY A 231 -10.97 8.00 -16.54
N ASP A 232 -12.14 7.39 -16.35
CA ASP A 232 -13.43 8.09 -16.35
C ASP A 232 -13.73 8.60 -14.94
N TRP A 233 -12.97 9.62 -14.55
CA TRP A 233 -13.01 10.17 -13.20
C TRP A 233 -14.36 10.82 -12.88
N GLU A 234 -15.03 11.45 -13.85
CA GLU A 234 -16.37 11.99 -13.65
C GLU A 234 -17.41 10.89 -13.38
N ALA A 235 -17.40 9.78 -14.13
CA ALA A 235 -18.28 8.65 -13.86
C ALA A 235 -18.00 8.03 -12.49
N ALA A 236 -16.72 7.88 -12.14
CA ALA A 236 -16.29 7.38 -10.84
C ALA A 236 -16.83 8.26 -9.69
N ILE A 237 -16.66 9.58 -9.77
CA ILE A 237 -17.19 10.53 -8.77
C ILE A 237 -18.70 10.38 -8.60
N ALA A 238 -19.44 10.25 -9.70
CA ALA A 238 -20.89 10.06 -9.66
C ALA A 238 -21.27 8.72 -9.00
N ALA A 239 -20.55 7.64 -9.32
CA ALA A 239 -20.78 6.32 -8.74
C ALA A 239 -20.42 6.27 -7.24
N TYR A 240 -19.29 6.84 -6.82
CA TYR A 240 -18.98 7.02 -5.39
C TYR A 240 -20.06 7.84 -4.68
N GLY A 241 -20.58 8.88 -5.31
CA GLY A 241 -21.69 9.66 -4.79
C GLY A 241 -22.95 8.82 -4.52
N ARG A 242 -23.29 7.88 -5.41
CA ARG A 242 -24.40 6.95 -5.19
C ARG A 242 -24.13 5.99 -4.03
N ALA A 243 -22.92 5.42 -3.96
CA ALA A 243 -22.52 4.55 -2.86
C ALA A 243 -22.64 5.26 -1.49
N LEU A 244 -22.14 6.49 -1.42
CA LEU A 244 -22.17 7.33 -0.21
C LEU A 244 -23.58 7.78 0.18
N ALA A 245 -24.50 7.90 -0.78
CA ALA A 245 -25.90 8.21 -0.50
C ALA A 245 -26.63 7.04 0.17
N VAL A 246 -26.19 5.79 -0.02
CA VAL A 246 -26.69 4.62 0.70
C VAL A 246 -26.17 4.61 2.13
N ARG A 247 -24.85 4.75 2.29
CA ARG A 247 -24.19 4.78 3.59
C ARG A 247 -22.88 5.54 3.49
N GLU A 248 -22.68 6.51 4.38
CA GLU A 248 -21.37 7.16 4.51
C GLU A 248 -20.32 6.13 4.96
N HIS A 249 -19.18 6.15 4.28
CA HIS A 249 -18.07 5.23 4.52
C HIS A 249 -16.75 5.95 4.29
N ALA A 250 -15.79 5.78 5.22
CA ALA A 250 -14.51 6.48 5.15
C ALA A 250 -13.76 6.13 3.86
N THR A 251 -13.66 4.83 3.53
CA THR A 251 -13.01 4.37 2.29
C THR A 251 -13.65 4.96 1.02
N TYR A 252 -14.98 5.09 0.97
CA TYR A 252 -15.66 5.60 -0.23
C TYR A 252 -15.45 7.11 -0.38
N LEU A 253 -15.40 7.84 0.74
CA LEU A 253 -15.04 9.26 0.77
C LEU A 253 -13.60 9.48 0.29
N LEU A 254 -12.64 8.68 0.80
CA LEU A 254 -11.24 8.78 0.40
C LEU A 254 -11.06 8.46 -1.09
N ALA A 255 -11.69 7.40 -1.58
CA ALA A 255 -11.63 7.04 -3.01
C ALA A 255 -12.24 8.13 -3.90
N ARG A 256 -13.35 8.76 -3.47
CA ARG A 256 -13.91 9.91 -4.19
C ARG A 256 -13.02 11.14 -4.10
N ALA A 257 -12.34 11.35 -2.97
CA ALA A 257 -11.36 12.43 -2.83
C ALA A 257 -10.19 12.29 -3.79
N ASP A 258 -9.73 11.06 -4.03
CA ASP A 258 -8.69 10.78 -5.02
C ASP A 258 -9.18 11.06 -6.44
N ALA A 259 -10.40 10.62 -6.80
CA ALA A 259 -11.00 10.96 -8.08
C ALA A 259 -11.22 12.48 -8.25
N TYR A 260 -11.59 13.21 -7.19
CA TYR A 260 -11.64 14.68 -7.21
C TYR A 260 -10.26 15.31 -7.42
N ALA A 261 -9.20 14.73 -6.85
CA ALA A 261 -7.85 15.24 -7.03
C ALA A 261 -7.35 15.03 -8.46
N ASP A 262 -7.74 13.95 -9.14
CA ASP A 262 -7.38 13.69 -10.54
C ASP A 262 -8.01 14.69 -11.52
N ILE A 263 -9.18 15.25 -11.19
CA ILE A 263 -9.79 16.37 -11.93
C ILE A 263 -9.46 17.75 -11.34
N GLU A 264 -8.42 17.82 -10.49
CA GLU A 264 -7.92 19.04 -9.85
C GLU A 264 -8.94 19.78 -8.97
N ALA A 265 -10.02 19.10 -8.54
CA ALA A 265 -11.04 19.63 -7.63
C ALA A 265 -10.61 19.51 -6.16
N TYR A 266 -9.46 20.11 -5.82
CA TYR A 266 -8.79 19.92 -4.53
C TYR A 266 -9.62 20.31 -3.30
N ASP A 267 -10.47 21.34 -3.39
CA ASP A 267 -11.35 21.75 -2.29
C ASP A 267 -12.36 20.66 -1.93
N LYS A 268 -12.89 19.94 -2.93
CA LYS A 268 -13.81 18.81 -2.72
C LYS A 268 -13.08 17.60 -2.17
N ALA A 269 -11.88 17.33 -2.67
CA ALA A 269 -11.03 16.25 -2.16
C ALA A 269 -10.69 16.46 -0.66
N ASP A 270 -10.34 17.68 -0.26
CA ASP A 270 -10.09 18.01 1.15
C ASP A 270 -11.33 17.84 2.02
N ALA A 271 -12.50 18.28 1.53
CA ALA A 271 -13.75 18.11 2.26
C ALA A 271 -14.07 16.63 2.53
N ASP A 272 -13.88 15.76 1.53
CA ASP A 272 -14.10 14.33 1.67
C ASP A 272 -13.08 13.66 2.59
N ARG A 273 -11.78 14.01 2.51
CA ARG A 273 -10.74 13.50 3.41
C ARG A 273 -11.03 13.86 4.87
N LYS A 274 -11.41 15.11 5.14
CA LYS A 274 -11.81 15.56 6.49
C LYS A 274 -13.06 14.85 6.98
N ARG A 275 -14.05 14.64 6.10
CA ARG A 275 -15.27 13.90 6.44
C ARG A 275 -14.94 12.45 6.79
N ALA A 276 -14.04 11.80 6.04
CA ALA A 276 -13.60 10.43 6.31
C ALA A 276 -12.97 10.31 7.71
N LEU A 277 -12.05 11.22 8.07
CA LEU A 277 -11.45 11.26 9.39
C LEU A 277 -12.47 11.56 10.50
N THR A 278 -13.46 12.42 10.22
CA THR A 278 -14.52 12.74 11.18
C THR A 278 -15.38 11.52 11.54
N ILE A 279 -15.75 10.70 10.54
CA ILE A 279 -16.60 9.53 10.77
C ILE A 279 -15.81 8.31 11.24
N ALA A 280 -14.50 8.27 10.98
CA ALA A 280 -13.60 7.18 11.37
C ALA A 280 -12.24 7.74 11.84
N PRO A 281 -12.17 8.32 13.06
CA PRO A 281 -10.98 9.03 13.54
C PRO A 281 -9.74 8.15 13.75
N ASN A 282 -9.93 6.83 13.79
CA ASN A 282 -8.85 5.85 13.93
C ASN A 282 -8.63 5.02 12.65
N ASP A 283 -9.28 5.37 11.52
CA ASP A 283 -9.03 4.70 10.26
C ASP A 283 -7.66 5.10 9.71
N THR A 284 -6.79 4.11 9.49
CA THR A 284 -5.39 4.33 9.14
C THR A 284 -5.25 5.04 7.78
N ASP A 285 -6.10 4.74 6.81
CA ASP A 285 -6.05 5.39 5.49
C ASP A 285 -6.54 6.84 5.59
N ALA A 286 -7.58 7.11 6.40
CA ALA A 286 -8.04 8.47 6.66
C ALA A 286 -6.98 9.32 7.38
N LEU A 287 -6.35 8.77 8.42
CA LEU A 287 -5.23 9.42 9.12
C LEU A 287 -4.06 9.68 8.19
N TYR A 288 -3.70 8.70 7.33
CA TYR A 288 -2.60 8.84 6.39
C TYR A 288 -2.86 9.96 5.36
N GLU A 289 -4.05 9.98 4.76
CA GLU A 289 -4.42 10.95 3.74
C GLU A 289 -4.53 12.37 4.30
N ASN A 290 -5.07 12.54 5.52
CA ASN A 290 -5.10 13.85 6.20
C ASN A 290 -3.71 14.27 6.67
N GLY A 291 -2.92 13.38 7.28
CA GLY A 291 -1.57 13.68 7.75
C GLY A 291 -0.63 14.09 6.62
N LYS A 292 -0.75 13.46 5.45
CA LYS A 292 -0.02 13.85 4.24
C LYS A 292 -0.39 15.27 3.78
N LEU A 293 -1.68 15.60 3.79
CA LEU A 293 -2.19 16.91 3.38
C LEU A 293 -1.79 18.01 4.37
N ASP A 294 -1.94 17.77 5.66
CA ASP A 294 -1.57 18.72 6.71
C ASP A 294 -0.05 18.88 6.80
N ALA A 295 0.73 17.83 6.55
CA ALA A 295 2.18 17.95 6.40
C ALA A 295 2.55 18.86 5.22
N TRP A 296 1.84 18.76 4.08
CA TRP A 296 2.04 19.67 2.95
C TRP A 296 1.69 21.12 3.31
N ARG A 297 0.55 21.35 3.98
CA ARG A 297 0.13 22.69 4.44
C ARG A 297 1.10 23.29 5.45
N CYS A 298 1.60 22.48 6.38
CA CYS A 298 2.63 22.86 7.34
C CYS A 298 3.87 23.41 6.63
N ARG A 299 4.36 22.75 5.57
CA ARG A 299 5.51 23.22 4.79
C ARG A 299 5.25 24.53 4.05
N SER A 300 4.03 24.73 3.55
CA SER A 300 3.66 25.90 2.75
C SER A 300 3.34 27.14 3.58
N ALA A 301 2.72 26.98 4.75
CA ALA A 301 2.21 28.08 5.57
C ALA A 301 2.89 28.21 6.95
N SER A 302 3.74 27.25 7.34
CA SER A 302 4.44 27.20 8.64
C SER A 302 3.52 27.39 9.87
N ALA A 303 2.27 26.94 9.78
CA ALA A 303 1.31 27.03 10.87
C ALA A 303 1.56 25.94 11.92
N ALA A 304 1.98 26.33 13.12
CA ALA A 304 2.40 25.42 14.18
C ALA A 304 1.33 24.36 14.54
N ASP A 305 0.06 24.74 14.61
CA ASP A 305 -1.04 23.82 14.94
C ASP A 305 -1.24 22.75 13.86
N ILE A 306 -1.12 23.14 12.57
CA ILE A 306 -1.22 22.22 11.44
C ILE A 306 -0.04 21.25 11.43
N CYS A 307 1.17 21.75 11.72
CA CYS A 307 2.35 20.90 11.82
C CYS A 307 2.20 19.85 12.92
N LYS A 308 1.67 20.25 14.09
CA LYS A 308 1.42 19.34 15.21
C LYS A 308 0.35 18.29 14.89
N ALA A 309 -0.72 18.69 14.20
CA ALA A 309 -1.76 17.77 13.75
C ALA A 309 -1.19 16.73 12.78
N ALA A 310 -0.45 17.19 11.76
CA ALA A 310 0.22 16.32 10.80
C ALA A 310 1.16 15.30 11.47
N GLU A 311 1.97 15.75 12.43
CA GLU A 311 2.86 14.85 13.18
C GLU A 311 2.07 13.78 13.95
N ALA A 312 1.01 14.16 14.66
CA ALA A 312 0.21 13.21 15.43
C ALA A 312 -0.49 12.17 14.54
N GLU A 313 -1.00 12.58 13.38
CA GLU A 313 -1.65 11.69 12.42
C GLU A 313 -0.64 10.73 11.77
N LEU A 314 0.54 11.24 11.39
CA LEU A 314 1.62 10.44 10.80
C LEU A 314 2.23 9.46 11.82
N ASP A 315 2.35 9.86 13.09
CA ASP A 315 2.75 8.97 14.17
C ASP A 315 1.72 7.86 14.41
N ALA A 316 0.43 8.18 14.33
CA ALA A 316 -0.63 7.19 14.49
C ALA A 316 -0.59 6.10 13.42
N VAL A 317 -0.35 6.46 12.14
CA VAL A 317 -0.27 5.47 11.05
C VAL A 317 1.00 4.64 11.11
N VAL A 318 2.15 5.22 11.48
CA VAL A 318 3.37 4.45 11.72
C VAL A 318 3.19 3.52 12.93
N ALA A 319 2.48 3.95 13.99
CA ALA A 319 2.18 3.08 15.12
C ALA A 319 1.19 1.94 14.78
N ALA A 320 0.38 2.09 13.73
CA ALA A 320 -0.52 1.05 13.24
C ALA A 320 0.23 0.00 12.40
N ASP A 321 1.20 0.43 11.60
CA ASP A 321 2.01 -0.46 10.75
C ASP A 321 3.48 0.03 10.64
N PRO A 322 4.37 -0.40 11.55
CA PRO A 322 5.66 0.28 11.79
C PRO A 322 6.66 0.31 10.64
N LEU A 323 6.62 -0.66 9.74
CA LEU A 323 7.56 -0.79 8.61
C LEU A 323 6.87 -0.63 7.26
N GLU A 324 5.66 -0.07 7.21
CA GLU A 324 4.97 0.26 5.96
C GLU A 324 5.65 1.48 5.29
N PRO A 325 6.32 1.32 4.13
CA PRO A 325 7.12 2.38 3.51
C PRO A 325 6.32 3.66 3.23
N LYS A 326 5.03 3.59 2.89
CA LYS A 326 4.26 4.81 2.60
C LYS A 326 4.10 5.68 3.85
N TYR A 327 3.90 5.09 5.02
CA TYR A 327 3.75 5.81 6.29
C TYR A 327 5.07 6.44 6.72
N LEU A 328 6.13 5.64 6.71
CA LEU A 328 7.47 6.08 7.09
C LEU A 328 7.99 7.20 6.19
N LEU A 329 7.84 7.10 4.87
CA LEU A 329 8.35 8.15 3.98
C LEU A 329 7.56 9.45 4.07
N GLN A 330 6.24 9.40 4.31
CA GLN A 330 5.47 10.64 4.56
C GLN A 330 5.87 11.29 5.88
N ARG A 331 6.09 10.50 6.95
CA ARG A 331 6.59 11.04 8.21
C ARG A 331 8.01 11.58 8.07
N ALA A 332 8.90 10.87 7.39
CA ALA A 332 10.26 11.34 7.07
C ALA A 332 10.25 12.68 6.32
N LEU A 333 9.35 12.84 5.33
CA LEU A 333 9.20 14.10 4.59
C LEU A 333 8.76 15.24 5.51
N HIS A 334 7.82 14.99 6.42
CA HIS A 334 7.39 15.98 7.41
C HIS A 334 8.54 16.34 8.37
N LEU A 335 9.19 15.34 8.98
CA LEU A 335 10.30 15.51 9.91
C LEU A 335 11.48 16.27 9.28
N ALA A 336 11.85 15.94 8.05
CA ALA A 336 12.91 16.65 7.32
C ALA A 336 12.59 18.14 7.14
N ALA A 337 11.34 18.47 6.80
CA ALA A 337 10.92 19.86 6.67
C ALA A 337 10.90 20.63 8.01
N MET A 338 10.74 19.91 9.12
CA MET A 338 10.88 20.46 10.48
C MET A 338 12.34 20.49 10.96
N GLY A 339 13.32 20.10 10.12
CA GLY A 339 14.74 20.05 10.47
C GLY A 339 15.16 18.84 11.31
N ARG A 340 14.27 17.88 11.56
CA ARG A 340 14.51 16.65 12.34
C ARG A 340 15.11 15.55 11.46
N THR A 341 16.28 15.83 10.90
CA THR A 341 16.89 15.00 9.84
C THR A 341 17.32 13.60 10.30
N ASP A 342 17.72 13.44 11.57
CA ASP A 342 18.12 12.13 12.11
C ASP A 342 16.92 11.18 12.25
N GLU A 343 15.75 11.72 12.63
CA GLU A 343 14.50 10.96 12.70
C GLU A 343 13.99 10.62 11.30
N ALA A 344 14.03 11.59 10.38
CA ALA A 344 13.70 11.34 8.98
C ALA A 344 14.59 10.24 8.37
N ARG A 345 15.88 10.20 8.72
CA ARG A 345 16.80 9.16 8.25
C ARG A 345 16.43 7.77 8.78
N ARG A 346 16.08 7.66 10.07
CA ARG A 346 15.61 6.40 10.66
C ARG A 346 14.37 5.87 9.95
N ASP A 347 13.39 6.74 9.72
CA ASP A 347 12.17 6.36 8.98
C ASP A 347 12.49 5.88 7.56
N MET A 348 13.40 6.55 6.86
CA MET A 348 13.84 6.11 5.52
C MET A 348 14.59 4.79 5.55
N GLU A 349 15.38 4.51 6.59
CA GLU A 349 16.07 3.24 6.81
C GLU A 349 15.08 2.11 7.08
N ASP A 350 14.10 2.34 7.96
CA ASP A 350 13.02 1.39 8.25
C ASP A 350 12.16 1.11 6.99
N ALA A 351 11.90 2.13 6.16
CA ALA A 351 11.18 1.97 4.91
C ALA A 351 11.92 1.07 3.91
N GLN A 352 13.25 0.90 4.03
CA GLN A 352 14.00 -0.01 3.17
C GLN A 352 13.71 -1.48 3.47
N VAL A 353 13.23 -1.83 4.66
CA VAL A 353 13.02 -3.24 5.07
C VAL A 353 12.15 -3.97 4.04
N TYR A 354 11.02 -3.35 3.67
CA TYR A 354 10.13 -3.85 2.62
C TYR A 354 10.20 -3.04 1.31
N GLY A 355 10.75 -1.82 1.34
CA GLY A 355 10.78 -0.90 0.21
C GLY A 355 12.06 -0.87 -0.63
N LYS A 356 13.13 -1.61 -0.26
CA LYS A 356 14.44 -1.51 -0.95
C LYS A 356 14.38 -1.78 -2.46
N ASN A 357 13.47 -2.65 -2.90
CA ASN A 357 13.32 -3.06 -4.30
C ASN A 357 12.27 -2.23 -5.06
N ALA A 358 11.65 -1.24 -4.39
CA ALA A 358 10.62 -0.40 -4.97
C ALA A 358 11.23 0.93 -5.45
N ALA A 359 11.17 1.20 -6.76
CA ALA A 359 11.75 2.40 -7.34
C ALA A 359 11.14 3.70 -6.76
N TRP A 360 9.84 3.68 -6.40
CA TRP A 360 9.17 4.82 -5.79
C TRP A 360 9.69 5.14 -4.37
N VAL A 361 10.04 4.12 -3.57
CA VAL A 361 10.64 4.29 -2.24
C VAL A 361 12.01 4.96 -2.36
N GLN A 362 12.82 4.50 -3.31
CA GLN A 362 14.14 5.11 -3.58
C GLN A 362 14.00 6.56 -4.07
N GLY A 363 13.07 6.83 -4.98
CA GLY A 363 12.84 8.17 -5.52
C GLY A 363 12.31 9.16 -4.48
N MET A 364 11.40 8.71 -3.60
CA MET A 364 10.89 9.54 -2.50
C MET A 364 11.97 9.80 -1.45
N SER A 365 12.75 8.78 -1.07
CA SER A 365 13.91 8.94 -0.18
C SER A 365 14.93 9.93 -0.76
N ALA A 366 15.22 9.85 -2.06
CA ALA A 366 16.10 10.79 -2.75
C ALA A 366 15.58 12.23 -2.69
N SER A 367 14.27 12.42 -2.88
CA SER A 367 13.63 13.73 -2.81
C SER A 367 13.73 14.33 -1.40
N ILE A 368 13.50 13.51 -0.36
CA ILE A 368 13.63 13.93 1.04
C ILE A 368 15.08 14.31 1.36
N LEU A 369 16.04 13.42 1.03
CA LEU A 369 17.47 13.62 1.26
C LEU A 369 18.03 14.84 0.51
N SER A 370 17.44 15.24 -0.62
CA SER A 370 17.91 16.40 -1.40
C SER A 370 17.96 17.70 -0.58
N SER A 371 17.15 17.79 0.48
CA SER A 371 17.09 18.97 1.36
C SER A 371 18.20 19.03 2.43
N PHE A 372 18.83 17.91 2.79
CA PHE A 372 19.82 17.88 3.89
C PHE A 372 21.03 16.96 3.70
N ASP A 373 21.04 16.07 2.69
CA ASP A 373 22.12 15.10 2.42
C ASP A 373 22.21 14.81 0.91
N LYS A 374 22.80 15.75 0.17
CA LYS A 374 22.94 15.68 -1.30
C LYS A 374 23.70 14.43 -1.78
N PRO A 375 24.82 14.00 -1.16
CA PRO A 375 25.50 12.77 -1.57
C PRO A 375 24.60 11.53 -1.46
N ALA A 376 23.87 11.38 -0.36
CA ALA A 376 22.94 10.25 -0.21
C ALA A 376 21.76 10.36 -1.18
N ALA A 377 21.23 11.56 -1.41
CA ALA A 377 20.16 11.81 -2.39
C ALA A 377 20.58 11.35 -3.80
N LYS A 378 21.81 11.66 -4.22
CA LYS A 378 22.37 11.22 -5.50
C LYS A 378 22.34 9.70 -5.66
N LEU A 379 22.80 8.97 -4.63
CA LEU A 379 22.80 7.50 -4.63
C LEU A 379 21.37 6.94 -4.68
N ALA A 380 20.44 7.54 -3.95
CA ALA A 380 19.04 7.11 -3.94
C ALA A 380 18.35 7.34 -5.31
N TYR A 381 18.62 8.47 -5.98
CA TYR A 381 18.14 8.69 -7.35
C TYR A 381 18.68 7.66 -8.33
N GLN A 382 19.99 7.35 -8.25
CA GLN A 382 20.61 6.33 -9.10
C GLN A 382 19.96 4.96 -8.89
N ARG A 383 19.72 4.56 -7.63
CA ARG A 383 19.00 3.31 -7.32
C ARG A 383 17.57 3.31 -7.87
N ALA A 384 16.85 4.43 -7.76
CA ALA A 384 15.50 4.54 -8.30
C ALA A 384 15.47 4.33 -9.83
N ILE A 385 16.44 4.86 -10.55
CA ILE A 385 16.61 4.66 -12.00
C ILE A 385 16.99 3.22 -12.31
N THR A 386 17.91 2.61 -11.55
CA THR A 386 18.29 1.19 -11.75
C THR A 386 17.11 0.23 -11.57
N LEU A 387 16.21 0.51 -10.62
CA LEU A 387 15.03 -0.33 -10.36
C LEU A 387 13.90 -0.15 -11.39
N ALA A 388 13.87 0.97 -12.11
CA ALA A 388 12.86 1.28 -13.12
C ALA A 388 13.49 2.12 -14.25
N PRO A 389 14.35 1.51 -15.10
CA PRO A 389 15.13 2.24 -16.09
C PRO A 389 14.27 2.86 -17.20
N ASP A 390 13.10 2.28 -17.47
CA ASP A 390 12.18 2.75 -18.51
C ASP A 390 11.28 3.93 -18.04
N ASP A 391 11.24 4.21 -16.73
CA ASP A 391 10.49 5.35 -16.21
C ASP A 391 11.32 6.64 -16.28
N LEU A 392 11.22 7.31 -17.43
CA LEU A 392 11.94 8.56 -17.70
C LEU A 392 11.63 9.67 -16.70
N SER A 393 10.48 9.66 -16.01
CA SER A 393 10.18 10.65 -14.97
C SER A 393 11.20 10.63 -13.82
N ARG A 394 11.83 9.47 -13.56
CA ARG A 394 12.88 9.32 -12.54
C ARG A 394 14.19 9.95 -13.01
N VAL A 395 14.52 9.77 -14.28
CA VAL A 395 15.68 10.41 -14.91
C VAL A 395 15.52 11.93 -14.90
N GLU A 396 14.33 12.43 -15.19
CA GLU A 396 14.01 13.86 -15.16
C GLU A 396 14.17 14.46 -13.76
N LYS A 397 13.65 13.80 -12.72
CA LYS A 397 13.85 14.23 -11.32
C LYS A 397 15.32 14.26 -10.93
N TYR A 398 16.09 13.25 -11.35
CA TYR A 398 17.53 13.21 -11.08
C TYR A 398 18.30 14.31 -11.85
N LEU A 399 17.93 14.58 -13.10
CA LEU A 399 18.49 15.69 -13.89
C LEU A 399 18.28 17.04 -13.21
N ARG A 400 17.06 17.30 -12.72
CA ARG A 400 16.75 18.52 -11.95
C ARG A 400 17.61 18.61 -10.70
N PHE A 401 17.69 17.52 -9.92
CA PHE A 401 18.55 17.46 -8.75
C PHE A 401 20.02 17.79 -9.06
N LEU A 402 20.61 17.19 -10.11
CA LEU A 402 22.00 17.45 -10.49
C LEU A 402 22.21 18.89 -10.96
N ALA A 403 21.24 19.45 -11.70
CA ALA A 403 21.28 20.85 -12.12
C ALA A 403 21.24 21.80 -10.91
N ASP A 404 20.28 21.61 -10.00
CA ASP A 404 20.05 22.45 -8.83
C ASP A 404 21.22 22.40 -7.83
N THR A 405 21.90 21.25 -7.76
CA THR A 405 23.07 21.06 -6.90
C THR A 405 24.40 21.42 -7.59
N ALA A 406 24.35 21.86 -8.85
CA ALA A 406 25.52 22.10 -9.69
C ALA A 406 26.49 20.91 -9.75
N ASP A 407 25.97 19.68 -9.72
CA ASP A 407 26.74 18.44 -9.81
C ASP A 407 27.17 18.16 -11.25
N CYS A 408 28.46 17.93 -11.48
CA CYS A 408 29.03 17.77 -12.82
C CYS A 408 28.46 16.55 -13.59
N GLY A 409 27.81 15.59 -12.90
CA GLY A 409 27.07 14.49 -13.52
C GLY A 409 25.88 14.92 -14.39
N PHE A 410 25.40 16.16 -14.23
CA PHE A 410 24.34 16.73 -15.06
C PHE A 410 24.70 16.72 -16.55
N LEU A 411 25.93 17.10 -16.91
CA LEU A 411 26.37 17.26 -18.29
C LEU A 411 26.33 15.96 -19.11
N PRO A 412 26.90 14.83 -18.66
CA PRO A 412 26.78 13.58 -19.39
C PRO A 412 25.34 13.05 -19.38
N LEU A 413 24.60 13.18 -18.27
CA LEU A 413 23.24 12.65 -18.17
C LEU A 413 22.27 13.36 -19.12
N GLN A 414 22.35 14.68 -19.25
CA GLN A 414 21.46 15.43 -20.13
C GLN A 414 21.68 15.08 -21.61
N ILE A 415 22.92 14.76 -22.01
CA ILE A 415 23.22 14.29 -23.37
C ILE A 415 22.54 12.93 -23.62
N THR A 416 22.70 11.99 -22.69
CA THR A 416 22.06 10.67 -22.77
C THR A 416 20.54 10.81 -22.84
N TYR A 417 19.95 11.64 -21.99
CA TYR A 417 18.51 11.91 -22.00
C TYR A 417 18.05 12.47 -23.35
N ARG A 418 18.72 13.48 -23.93
CA ARG A 418 18.39 13.99 -25.28
C ARG A 418 18.40 12.90 -26.35
N LYS A 419 19.39 12.01 -26.30
CA LYS A 419 19.50 10.90 -27.27
C LYS A 419 18.29 9.97 -27.15
N ILE A 420 17.91 9.59 -25.92
CA ILE A 420 16.70 8.79 -25.68
C ILE A 420 15.46 9.53 -26.21
N CYS A 421 15.33 10.82 -25.89
CA CYS A 421 14.18 11.64 -26.31
C CYS A 421 14.08 11.87 -27.82
N SER A 422 15.16 11.67 -28.59
CA SER A 422 15.05 11.67 -30.06
C SER A 422 14.33 10.43 -30.63
N GLN A 423 14.06 9.44 -29.77
CA GLN A 423 13.46 8.16 -30.13
C GLN A 423 12.10 7.94 -29.44
N THR A 424 11.63 8.87 -28.60
CA THR A 424 10.36 8.76 -27.86
C THR A 424 9.79 10.14 -27.54
N ASP A 425 8.46 10.25 -27.60
CA ASP A 425 7.71 11.47 -27.23
C ASP A 425 7.39 11.55 -25.72
N GLN A 426 7.89 10.59 -24.92
CA GLN A 426 7.58 10.50 -23.48
C GLN A 426 8.39 11.48 -22.62
N CYS A 427 9.38 12.16 -23.20
CA CYS A 427 10.26 13.08 -22.49
C CYS A 427 9.62 14.44 -22.25
N ARG A 428 9.23 14.73 -21.00
CA ARG A 428 8.57 16.00 -20.63
C ARG A 428 9.57 17.12 -20.40
N LEU A 429 10.78 16.79 -19.95
CA LEU A 429 11.81 17.79 -19.61
C LEU A 429 12.58 18.33 -20.83
N ILE A 430 12.42 17.73 -22.02
CA ILE A 430 13.26 18.04 -23.19
C ILE A 430 13.22 19.53 -23.58
N GLY A 431 12.05 20.17 -23.49
CA GLY A 431 11.86 21.59 -23.80
C GLY A 431 12.47 22.55 -22.78
N GLU A 432 12.69 22.11 -21.54
CA GLU A 432 13.29 22.93 -20.46
C GLU A 432 14.83 22.79 -20.43
N LEU A 433 15.37 21.78 -21.11
CA LEU A 433 16.75 21.33 -20.90
C LEU A 433 17.80 22.34 -21.34
N ASP A 434 17.54 23.14 -22.38
CA ASP A 434 18.45 24.22 -22.81
C ASP A 434 18.60 25.29 -21.72
N GLY A 435 17.48 25.73 -21.14
CA GLY A 435 17.49 26.69 -20.02
C GLY A 435 18.17 26.13 -18.76
N MET A 436 17.98 24.84 -18.48
CA MET A 436 18.70 24.17 -17.39
C MET A 436 20.20 24.14 -17.64
N VAL A 437 20.66 23.88 -18.88
CA VAL A 437 22.09 23.90 -19.23
C VAL A 437 22.67 25.30 -19.06
N GLU A 438 21.98 26.34 -19.51
CA GLU A 438 22.43 27.72 -19.34
C GLU A 438 22.57 28.09 -17.86
N SER A 439 21.54 27.82 -17.05
CA SER A 439 21.55 28.03 -15.59
C SER A 439 22.69 27.27 -14.92
N PHE A 440 22.87 25.99 -15.27
CA PHE A 440 23.96 25.16 -14.77
C PHE A 440 25.34 25.75 -15.11
N GLN A 441 25.56 26.22 -16.34
CA GLN A 441 26.84 26.83 -16.76
C GLN A 441 27.15 28.13 -15.98
N GLN A 442 26.13 28.88 -15.58
CA GLN A 442 26.31 30.06 -14.72
C GLN A 442 26.79 29.65 -13.33
N ASN A 443 26.16 28.62 -12.74
CA ASN A 443 26.46 28.15 -11.38
C ASN A 443 27.76 27.32 -11.27
N ARG A 444 28.19 26.67 -12.36
CA ARG A 444 29.36 25.76 -12.38
C ARG A 444 30.71 26.45 -12.15
N ARG A 445 30.83 27.77 -12.33
CA ARG A 445 32.13 28.50 -12.36
C ARG A 445 32.99 28.35 -11.08
N GLN A 446 32.46 27.76 -10.01
CA GLN A 446 33.18 27.51 -8.76
C GLN A 446 33.39 26.01 -8.41
N ASN A 447 32.61 25.07 -8.97
CA ASN A 447 32.55 23.68 -8.47
C ASN A 447 33.20 22.62 -9.37
N CYS A 448 33.22 22.79 -10.70
CA CYS A 448 33.90 21.84 -11.60
C CYS A 448 35.33 22.30 -11.99
N ALA A 449 35.82 23.41 -11.41
CA ALA A 449 37.12 24.03 -11.70
C ALA A 449 38.28 23.30 -10.97
N ALA A 450 38.45 22.02 -11.24
CA ALA A 450 39.65 21.24 -10.89
C ALA A 450 39.75 19.90 -11.64
N GLN A 451 38.74 19.51 -12.41
CA GLN A 451 38.82 18.31 -13.25
C GLN A 451 38.98 18.78 -14.70
N ASN A 452 40.17 18.60 -15.26
CA ASN A 452 40.38 18.67 -16.71
C ASN A 452 39.38 17.71 -17.36
N TRP A 453 38.28 18.27 -17.85
CA TRP A 453 37.26 17.51 -18.55
C TRP A 453 37.83 17.14 -19.92
N THR A 454 38.41 15.95 -20.02
CA THR A 454 38.52 15.20 -21.26
C THR A 454 37.25 14.37 -21.41
N GLN A 455 36.65 14.37 -22.61
CA GLN A 455 35.53 13.46 -22.92
C GLN A 455 35.93 12.02 -22.53
N PRO A 456 35.15 11.34 -21.66
CA PRO A 456 35.41 9.93 -21.37
C PRO A 456 35.08 9.09 -22.61
N ALA A 457 36.07 8.37 -23.13
CA ALA A 457 35.89 7.32 -24.12
C ALA A 457 35.32 6.05 -23.45
N ALA A 458 34.14 6.15 -22.84
CA ALA A 458 33.27 5.06 -22.43
C ALA A 458 32.05 5.67 -21.73
N SER A 459 30.94 5.72 -22.45
CA SER A 459 29.63 5.99 -21.87
C SER A 459 29.34 5.01 -20.75
N MET A 460 28.71 5.47 -19.67
CA MET A 460 27.86 4.60 -18.84
C MET A 460 26.85 3.95 -19.80
N ALA A 461 27.06 2.68 -20.12
CA ALA A 461 26.06 1.88 -20.78
C ALA A 461 24.94 1.66 -19.76
N LEU A 462 23.83 2.35 -19.96
CA LEU A 462 22.54 1.76 -19.59
C LEU A 462 22.36 0.52 -20.50
N PRO A 463 21.83 -0.60 -19.99
CA PRO A 463 21.66 -1.82 -20.78
C PRO A 463 20.85 -1.52 -22.06
N GLU A 464 21.26 -2.18 -23.16
CA GLU A 464 20.60 -2.11 -24.48
C GLU A 464 19.15 -2.59 -24.46
#